data_AF-A0A0D0B046-F1
#
_entry.id   AF-A0A0D0B046-F1
#
_cell.length_a   1.000
_cell.length_b   1.000
_cell.length_c   1.000
_cell.angle_alpha   90.00
_cell.angle_beta   90.00
_cell.angle_gamma   90.00
#
_symmetry.space_group_name_H-M   'P 1'
#
loop_
_entity.id
_entity.type
_entity.pdbx_description
1 polymer ?
#
loop_
_entity_poly.entity_id
_entity_poly.type
_entity_poly.pdbx_seq_one_letter_code
_entity_poly.pdbx_strand_id
1 'polypeptide(L)'
;LMGLPKGIFPIMPVTWTFTTLLKCNGSQKKVCITPHQVPIQPAYAVTGHSAQGETLPSVIVNLHEGGFAAYVAASRAHTWNGLSLTCPVSMQQLNKQKLTDLLLEVSR
;
A
#
# COMPACT_ATOMS: atom_id res chain seq x y z
N LEU A 1 -12.57 8.81 29.12
CA LEU A 1 -13.07 7.48 29.56
C LEU A 1 -12.27 7.04 30.77
N MET A 2 -12.83 7.23 31.98
CA MET A 2 -12.21 6.73 33.22
C MET A 2 -12.73 5.33 33.52
N GLY A 3 -11.86 4.43 34.00
CA GLY A 3 -12.24 3.06 34.39
C GLY A 3 -11.92 1.95 33.38
N LEU A 4 -11.22 2.24 32.28
CA LEU A 4 -10.74 1.20 31.36
C LEU A 4 -9.44 0.56 31.86
N PRO A 5 -9.30 -0.78 31.76
CA PRO A 5 -8.03 -1.47 31.96
C PRO A 5 -6.88 -0.90 31.09
N LYS A 6 -5.65 -1.01 31.59
CA LYS A 6 -4.45 -0.60 30.85
C LYS A 6 -4.34 -1.38 29.52
N GLY A 7 -4.12 -0.65 28.42
CA GLY A 7 -4.00 -1.23 27.08
C GLY A 7 -5.30 -1.28 26.28
N ILE A 8 -6.44 -0.84 26.85
CA ILE A 8 -7.69 -0.70 26.10
C ILE A 8 -7.81 0.72 25.55
N PHE A 9 -7.87 0.83 24.23
CA PHE A 9 -8.06 2.08 23.52
C PHE A 9 -9.41 2.06 22.80
N PRO A 10 -10.36 2.94 23.16
CA PRO A 10 -11.64 3.04 22.46
C PRO A 10 -11.41 3.65 21.08
N ILE A 11 -11.71 2.88 20.03
CA ILE A 11 -11.55 3.34 18.64
C ILE A 11 -12.89 3.89 18.16
N MET A 12 -13.01 5.21 18.13
CA MET A 12 -14.22 5.89 17.72
C MET A 12 -14.11 6.41 16.28
N PRO A 13 -15.23 6.55 15.55
CA PRO A 13 -15.23 7.19 14.25
C PRO A 13 -14.65 8.61 14.30
N VAL A 14 -13.89 8.97 13.26
CA VAL A 14 -13.39 10.32 13.02
C VAL A 14 -13.95 10.85 11.72
N THR A 15 -14.25 12.14 11.75
CA THR A 15 -14.65 12.91 10.57
C THR A 15 -13.45 13.66 10.03
N TRP A 16 -13.26 13.62 8.72
CA TRP A 16 -12.29 14.49 8.04
C TRP A 16 -12.92 15.05 6.77
N THR A 17 -12.42 16.19 6.30
CA THR A 17 -12.95 16.87 5.12
C THR A 17 -11.83 17.15 4.15
N PHE A 18 -12.06 16.87 2.88
CA PHE A 18 -11.13 17.21 1.81
C PHE A 18 -11.87 17.64 0.56
N THR A 19 -11.19 18.42 -0.27
CA THR A 19 -11.72 18.87 -1.55
C THR A 19 -10.93 18.24 -2.68
N THR A 20 -11.62 17.65 -3.64
CA THR A 20 -11.00 17.04 -4.82
C THR A 20 -11.74 17.43 -6.09
N LEU A 21 -11.10 17.24 -7.24
CA LEU A 21 -11.68 17.44 -8.56
C LEU A 21 -12.20 16.11 -9.09
N LEU A 22 -13.50 16.00 -9.31
CA LEU A 22 -14.10 14.84 -9.95
C LEU A 22 -14.24 15.09 -11.45
N LYS A 23 -13.72 14.17 -12.27
CA LYS A 23 -13.98 14.15 -13.71
C LYS A 23 -15.36 13.54 -13.96
N CYS A 24 -16.27 14.31 -14.56
CA CYS A 24 -17.59 13.83 -14.94
C CYS A 24 -17.87 14.28 -16.38
N ASN A 25 -18.05 13.32 -17.29
CA ASN A 25 -18.41 13.55 -18.71
C ASN A 25 -17.58 14.66 -19.40
N GLY A 26 -16.25 14.66 -19.21
CA GLY A 26 -15.34 15.64 -19.82
C GLY A 26 -15.23 16.99 -19.08
N SER A 27 -16.07 17.25 -18.08
CA SER A 27 -15.98 18.43 -17.21
C SER A 27 -15.33 18.10 -15.86
N GLN A 28 -14.59 19.05 -15.27
CA GLN A 28 -14.04 18.92 -13.92
C GLN A 28 -14.92 19.66 -12.93
N LYS A 29 -15.39 18.98 -11.89
CA LYS A 29 -16.18 19.58 -10.81
C LYS A 29 -15.41 19.51 -9.49
N LYS A 30 -15.27 20.65 -8.82
CA LYS A 30 -14.71 20.72 -7.47
C LYS A 30 -15.77 20.24 -6.47
N VAL A 31 -15.44 19.20 -5.71
CA VAL A 31 -16.33 18.56 -4.73
C VAL A 31 -15.64 18.52 -3.38
N CYS A 32 -16.39 18.90 -2.35
CA CYS A 32 -16.00 18.76 -0.95
C CYS A 32 -16.62 17.47 -0.40
N ILE A 33 -15.81 16.59 0.17
CA ILE A 33 -16.20 15.27 0.69
C ILE A 33 -15.85 15.24 2.17
N THR A 34 -16.76 14.75 3.00
CA THR A 34 -16.57 14.63 4.46
C THR A 34 -16.88 13.20 4.94
N PRO A 35 -15.91 12.27 4.91
CA PRO A 35 -16.11 10.91 5.41
C PRO A 35 -16.15 10.86 6.94
N HIS A 36 -16.98 9.97 7.50
CA HIS A 36 -17.06 9.65 8.92
C HIS A 36 -16.88 8.14 9.10
N GLN A 37 -15.71 7.73 9.59
CA GLN A 37 -15.32 6.31 9.64
C GLN A 37 -14.40 6.01 10.82
N VAL A 38 -14.34 4.76 11.24
CA VAL A 38 -13.37 4.28 12.24
C VAL A 38 -11.96 4.34 11.62
N PRO A 39 -10.95 4.93 12.29
CA PRO A 39 -9.61 5.15 11.72
C PRO A 39 -8.73 3.89 11.81
N ILE A 40 -9.24 2.75 11.34
CA ILE A 40 -8.49 1.49 11.28
C ILE A 40 -8.74 0.80 9.96
N GLN A 41 -7.74 0.02 9.54
CA GLN A 41 -7.83 -0.87 8.39
C GLN A 41 -7.23 -2.23 8.76
N PRO A 42 -7.70 -3.34 8.16
CA PRO A 42 -7.02 -4.61 8.27
C PRO A 42 -5.56 -4.48 7.83
N ALA A 43 -4.62 -5.05 8.60
CA ALA A 43 -3.17 -4.90 8.36
C ALA A 43 -2.48 -6.23 8.01
N TYR A 44 -3.23 -7.31 7.77
CA TYR A 44 -2.66 -8.60 7.35
C TYR A 44 -2.20 -8.60 5.89
N ALA A 45 -2.85 -7.81 5.04
CA ALA A 45 -2.46 -7.57 3.67
C ALA A 45 -2.15 -6.08 3.53
N VAL A 46 -0.93 -5.77 3.11
CA VAL A 46 -0.44 -4.40 2.97
C VAL A 46 0.13 -4.19 1.59
N THR A 47 0.06 -2.95 1.10
CA THR A 47 0.72 -2.61 -0.17
C THR A 47 2.23 -2.65 -0.01
N GLY A 48 2.97 -2.85 -1.10
CA GLY A 48 4.43 -2.80 -1.07
C GLY A 48 4.97 -1.46 -0.53
N HIS A 49 4.28 -0.35 -0.81
CA HIS A 49 4.59 0.96 -0.26
C HIS A 49 4.40 1.01 1.27
N SER A 50 3.28 0.48 1.78
CA SER A 50 3.02 0.43 3.23
C SER A 50 3.96 -0.50 3.98
N ALA A 51 4.49 -1.54 3.33
CA ALA A 51 5.45 -2.47 3.91
C ALA A 51 6.92 -2.00 3.79
N GLN A 52 7.18 -0.87 3.11
CA GLN A 52 8.54 -0.41 2.86
C GLN A 52 9.25 -0.08 4.18
N GLY A 53 10.46 -0.64 4.37
CA GLY A 53 11.23 -0.49 5.61
C GLY A 53 10.93 -1.56 6.66
N GLU A 54 9.82 -2.29 6.54
CA GLU A 54 9.44 -3.32 7.50
C GLU A 54 10.19 -4.64 7.29
N THR A 55 10.47 -5.32 8.39
CA THR A 55 10.97 -6.70 8.40
C THR A 55 9.84 -7.62 8.85
N LEU A 56 9.46 -8.58 8.02
CA LEU A 56 8.35 -9.49 8.30
C LEU A 56 8.88 -10.94 8.38
N PRO A 57 8.47 -11.73 9.39
CA PRO A 57 8.96 -13.09 9.57
C PRO A 57 8.51 -14.03 8.44
N SER A 58 7.33 -13.79 7.86
CA SER A 58 6.80 -14.54 6.72
C SER A 58 5.90 -13.64 5.88
N VAL A 59 5.99 -13.74 4.56
CA VAL A 59 5.18 -13.00 3.60
C VAL A 59 4.70 -13.88 2.46
N ILE A 60 3.49 -13.62 1.99
CA ILE A 60 2.95 -14.15 0.75
C ILE A 60 2.85 -12.98 -0.22
N VAL A 61 3.55 -13.04 -1.34
CA VAL A 61 3.71 -11.90 -2.26
C VAL A 61 3.41 -12.29 -3.70
N ASN A 62 2.88 -11.32 -4.45
CA ASN A 62 2.79 -11.38 -5.90
C ASN A 62 3.88 -10.48 -6.50
N LEU A 63 4.78 -11.06 -7.28
CA LEU A 63 5.92 -10.34 -7.87
C LEU A 63 5.72 -9.95 -9.35
N HIS A 64 4.51 -10.12 -9.90
CA HIS A 64 4.22 -9.83 -11.32
C HIS A 64 4.29 -8.33 -11.65
N GLU A 65 4.23 -7.45 -10.64
CA GLU A 65 4.46 -6.01 -10.84
C GLU A 65 5.87 -5.72 -11.36
N GLY A 66 6.85 -6.57 -11.00
CA GLY A 66 8.23 -6.46 -11.46
C GLY A 66 8.99 -5.27 -10.88
N GLY A 67 10.24 -5.12 -11.32
CA GLY A 67 11.11 -3.99 -11.00
C GLY A 67 11.30 -3.76 -9.51
N PHE A 68 11.31 -2.48 -9.12
CA PHE A 68 11.53 -2.06 -7.74
C PHE A 68 10.44 -2.56 -6.79
N ALA A 69 9.18 -2.62 -7.23
CA ALA A 69 8.07 -3.09 -6.41
C ALA A 69 8.22 -4.56 -6.01
N ALA A 70 8.61 -5.42 -6.97
CA ALA A 70 8.89 -6.83 -6.70
C ALA A 70 10.06 -7.00 -5.72
N TYR A 71 11.11 -6.19 -5.86
CA TYR A 71 12.23 -6.17 -4.91
C TYR A 71 11.80 -5.76 -3.50
N VAL A 72 11.04 -4.67 -3.36
CA VAL A 72 10.53 -4.21 -2.05
C VAL A 72 9.68 -5.30 -1.40
N ALA A 73 8.77 -5.93 -2.14
CA ALA A 73 7.90 -6.98 -1.64
C ALA A 73 8.69 -8.22 -1.17
N ALA A 74 9.64 -8.72 -1.99
CA ALA A 74 10.42 -9.91 -1.65
C ALA A 74 11.38 -9.66 -0.48
N SER A 75 12.02 -8.48 -0.43
CA SER A 75 12.98 -8.12 0.62
C SER A 75 12.36 -7.90 2.01
N ARG A 76 11.03 -8.02 2.15
CA ARG A 76 10.39 -8.00 3.48
C ARG A 76 10.69 -9.28 4.27
N ALA A 77 10.93 -10.39 3.59
CA ALA A 77 11.37 -11.65 4.21
C ALA A 77 12.90 -11.68 4.35
N HIS A 78 13.39 -12.16 5.50
CA HIS A 78 14.83 -12.41 5.71
C HIS A 78 15.28 -13.83 5.35
N THR A 79 14.34 -14.74 5.11
CA THR A 79 14.65 -16.14 4.82
C THR A 79 13.84 -16.64 3.64
N TRP A 80 14.39 -17.59 2.89
CA TRP A 80 13.68 -18.27 1.81
C TRP A 80 12.40 -18.95 2.28
N ASN A 81 12.43 -19.58 3.46
CA ASN A 81 11.25 -20.23 4.04
C ASN A 81 10.15 -19.24 4.44
N GLY A 82 10.52 -17.98 4.71
CA GLY A 82 9.59 -16.88 5.00
C GLY A 82 9.05 -16.19 3.75
N LEU A 83 9.43 -16.61 2.55
CA LEU A 83 8.98 -16.01 1.29
C LEU A 83 8.14 -17.01 0.50
N SER A 84 6.84 -16.72 0.38
CA SER A 84 5.91 -17.50 -0.44
C SER A 84 5.40 -16.68 -1.63
N LEU A 85 5.41 -17.28 -2.81
CA LEU A 85 4.89 -16.64 -4.02
C LEU A 85 3.45 -17.09 -4.26
N THR A 86 2.56 -16.16 -4.57
CA THR A 86 1.18 -16.49 -4.97
C THR A 86 1.11 -17.22 -6.31
N CYS A 87 2.12 -17.02 -7.16
CA CYS A 87 2.22 -17.60 -8.49
C CYS A 87 3.69 -17.64 -8.95
N PRO A 88 4.05 -18.53 -9.89
CA PRO A 88 5.38 -18.53 -10.51
C PRO A 88 5.69 -17.18 -11.18
N VAL A 89 6.97 -16.80 -11.17
CA VAL A 89 7.48 -15.58 -11.82
C VAL A 89 8.67 -15.89 -12.71
N SER A 90 8.77 -15.19 -13.84
CA SER A 90 9.92 -15.30 -14.75
C SER A 90 10.89 -14.14 -14.56
N MET A 91 12.15 -14.35 -14.97
CA MET A 91 13.17 -13.30 -14.96
C MET A 91 12.77 -12.07 -15.80
N GLN A 92 12.02 -12.28 -16.89
CA GLN A 92 11.53 -11.19 -17.73
C GLN A 92 10.51 -10.33 -17.00
N GLN A 93 9.65 -10.95 -16.16
CA GLN A 93 8.69 -10.22 -15.34
C GLN A 93 9.37 -9.44 -14.23
N LEU A 94 10.36 -10.05 -13.56
CA LEU A 94 11.11 -9.38 -12.49
C LEU A 94 11.92 -8.20 -13.02
N ASN A 95 12.56 -8.34 -14.18
CA ASN A 95 13.37 -7.29 -14.79
C ASN A 95 12.54 -6.29 -15.61
N LYS A 96 11.21 -6.32 -15.50
CA LYS A 96 10.34 -5.34 -16.17
C LYS A 96 10.58 -3.95 -15.58
N GLN A 97 11.36 -3.13 -16.29
CA GLN A 97 11.49 -1.72 -15.98
C GLN A 97 10.16 -1.01 -16.30
N LYS A 98 9.54 -0.38 -15.31
CA LYS A 98 8.50 0.61 -15.56
C LYS A 98 9.19 1.87 -16.11
N LEU A 99 9.25 1.97 -17.44
CA LEU A 99 9.79 3.12 -18.17
C LEU A 99 9.16 4.45 -17.72
N THR A 100 7.92 4.43 -17.23
CA THR A 100 7.16 5.60 -16.81
C THR A 100 7.77 6.37 -15.64
N ASP A 101 8.30 5.70 -14.61
CA ASP A 101 8.83 6.39 -13.43
C ASP A 101 10.16 7.10 -13.75
N LEU A 102 11.02 6.44 -14.54
CA LEU A 102 12.26 7.02 -15.06
C LEU A 102 12.00 8.21 -16.00
N LEU A 103 11.01 8.11 -16.90
CA LEU A 103 10.66 9.23 -17.78
C LEU A 103 10.12 10.44 -17.00
N LEU A 104 9.36 10.20 -15.93
CA LEU A 104 8.88 11.26 -15.03
C LEU A 104 10.00 11.91 -14.22
N GLU A 105 11.02 11.14 -13.81
CA GLU A 105 12.16 11.64 -13.07
C GLU A 105 13.14 12.42 -13.95
N VAL A 106 13.42 11.95 -15.17
CA VAL A 106 14.27 12.65 -16.16
C VAL A 106 13.61 13.94 -16.69
N SER A 107 12.28 14.03 -16.61
CA SER A 107 11.52 15.22 -17.02
C SER A 107 11.34 16.25 -15.91
N ARG A 108 11.86 16.00 -14.69
CA ARG A 108 11.89 16.95 -13.57
C ARG A 108 13.22 17.70 -13.50
#